data_AF-A0A2V8JNC1-F1
#
_entry.id   AF-A0A2V8JNC1-F1
#
_cell.length_a   1.000
_cell.length_b   1.000
_cell.length_c   1.000
_cell.angle_alpha   90.00
_cell.angle_beta   90.00
_cell.angle_gamma   90.00
#
_symmetry.space_group_name_H-M   'P 1'
#
loop_
_entity.id
_entity.type
_entity.pdbx_description
1 polymer ?
#
loop_
_entity_poly.entity_id
_entity_poly.type
_entity_poly.pdbx_seq_one_letter_code
_entity_poly.pdbx_strand_id
1 'polypeptide(L)'
;MFEILSEHQFWTAVVIYWMFSAAVSSMPEPAANGSPAYLWFYRFLHSIAGNITTAFSEAARYRAGVSPGSKIPGVKTITTMLLIPLLLSASACRGHYAVHPGALNTADSAAYDTLIIAEAAIDDARVAYEVGSLPIGAKELLNTLISSFNVTRQSWLTYRGAIATNVAPDIYFDELTENLKDLTRAIRAFHERMRMQTRQGAAIN
;
A
#
# COMPACT_ATOMS: atom_id res chain seq x y z
N MET A 1 12.04 -28.14 25.94
CA MET A 1 11.47 -27.46 24.75
C MET A 1 12.43 -26.44 24.11
N PHE A 2 13.44 -25.92 24.80
CA PHE A 2 14.48 -25.05 24.21
C PHE A 2 15.67 -25.80 23.57
N GLU A 3 15.82 -27.12 23.79
CA GLU A 3 16.94 -27.91 23.23
C GLU A 3 16.82 -28.17 21.72
N ILE A 4 15.60 -28.37 21.21
CA ILE A 4 15.34 -28.60 19.77
C ILE A 4 15.69 -27.36 18.92
N LEU A 5 15.58 -26.17 19.51
CA LEU A 5 15.98 -24.90 18.87
C LEU A 5 17.50 -24.69 18.84
N SER A 6 18.28 -25.47 19.58
CA SER A 6 19.74 -25.35 19.64
C SER A 6 20.46 -26.22 18.60
N GLU A 7 19.90 -27.39 18.27
CA GLU A 7 20.47 -28.31 17.27
C GLU A 7 20.25 -27.86 15.82
N HIS A 8 19.13 -27.18 15.52
CA HIS A 8 18.77 -26.81 14.16
C HIS A 8 19.17 -25.38 13.74
N GLN A 9 19.86 -24.60 14.58
CA GLN A 9 20.16 -23.18 14.30
C GLN A 9 20.86 -22.95 12.96
N PHE A 10 21.73 -23.87 12.56
CA PHE A 10 22.40 -23.81 11.26
C PHE A 10 21.41 -23.97 10.10
N TRP A 11 20.54 -24.98 10.15
CA TRP A 11 19.53 -25.22 9.12
C TRP A 11 18.46 -24.13 9.10
N THR A 12 18.08 -23.61 10.26
CA THR A 12 17.20 -22.44 10.36
C THR A 12 17.83 -21.23 9.67
N ALA A 13 19.13 -20.95 9.89
CA ALA A 13 19.81 -19.86 9.19
C ALA A 13 19.87 -20.08 7.68
N VAL A 14 20.08 -21.32 7.22
CA VAL A 14 20.07 -21.66 5.79
C VAL A 14 18.68 -21.45 5.17
N VAL A 15 17.61 -21.88 5.83
CA VAL A 15 16.23 -21.72 5.33
C VAL A 15 15.82 -20.23 5.29
N ILE A 16 16.12 -19.47 6.34
CA ILE A 16 15.83 -18.03 6.38
C ILE A 16 16.64 -17.31 5.29
N TYR A 17 17.92 -17.68 5.11
CA TYR A 17 18.75 -17.13 4.05
C TYR A 17 18.17 -17.44 2.66
N TRP A 18 17.74 -18.68 2.42
CA TRP A 18 17.13 -19.07 1.15
C TRP A 18 15.88 -18.26 0.82
N MET A 19 14.98 -18.05 1.80
CA MET A 19 13.80 -17.21 1.62
C MET A 19 14.17 -15.73 1.38
N PHE A 20 15.15 -15.21 2.12
CA PHE A 20 15.63 -13.85 1.94
C PHE A 20 16.23 -13.65 0.53
N SER A 21 17.08 -14.57 0.07
CA SER A 21 17.65 -14.53 -1.27
C SER A 21 16.57 -14.58 -2.35
N ALA A 22 15.58 -15.46 -2.23
CA ALA A 22 14.47 -15.53 -3.16
C ALA A 22 13.68 -14.21 -3.21
N ALA A 23 13.42 -13.60 -2.05
CA ALA A 23 12.74 -12.32 -1.96
C ALA A 23 13.54 -11.19 -2.63
N VAL A 24 14.84 -11.07 -2.33
CA VAL A 24 15.72 -10.05 -2.93
C VAL A 24 15.84 -10.24 -4.44
N SER A 25 16.02 -11.48 -4.92
CA SER A 25 16.10 -11.77 -6.36
C SER A 25 14.79 -11.54 -7.12
N SER A 26 13.64 -11.57 -6.44
CA SER A 26 12.34 -11.26 -7.04
C SER A 26 12.05 -9.76 -7.12
N MET A 27 12.90 -8.91 -6.55
CA MET A 27 12.71 -7.46 -6.64
C MET A 27 12.87 -6.99 -8.09
N PRO A 28 11.95 -6.17 -8.60
CA PRO A 28 12.04 -5.65 -9.96
C PRO A 28 13.24 -4.72 -10.09
N GLU A 29 13.96 -4.83 -11.21
CA GLU A 29 15.09 -3.95 -11.50
C GLU A 29 14.64 -2.48 -11.47
N PRO A 30 15.39 -1.60 -10.78
CA PRO A 30 15.02 -0.21 -10.70
C PRO A 30 15.21 0.49 -12.05
N ALA A 31 14.19 1.22 -12.49
CA ALA A 31 14.32 2.14 -13.62
C ALA A 31 15.35 3.25 -13.33
N ALA A 32 16.01 3.78 -14.38
CA ALA A 32 17.04 4.81 -14.25
C ALA A 32 16.56 6.12 -13.59
N ASN A 33 15.25 6.36 -13.58
CA ASN A 33 14.55 7.49 -12.94
C ASN A 33 13.74 7.08 -11.70
N GLY A 34 13.99 5.90 -11.12
CA GLY A 34 13.29 5.40 -9.94
C GLY A 34 13.54 6.24 -8.69
N SER A 35 12.68 6.10 -7.67
CA SER A 35 12.83 6.88 -6.43
C SER A 35 14.22 6.64 -5.80
N PRO A 36 14.91 7.69 -5.32
CA PRO A 36 16.23 7.55 -4.67
C PRO A 36 16.22 6.56 -3.50
N ALA A 37 15.11 6.51 -2.76
CA ALA A 37 14.92 5.58 -1.66
C ALA A 37 14.84 4.11 -2.12
N TYR A 38 14.10 3.81 -3.20
CA TYR A 38 14.03 2.47 -3.77
C TYR A 38 15.39 2.04 -4.33
N LEU A 39 16.08 2.93 -5.05
CA LEU A 39 17.43 2.65 -5.57
C LEU A 39 18.43 2.32 -4.45
N TRP A 40 18.41 3.09 -3.36
CA TRP A 40 19.22 2.81 -2.19
C TRP A 40 18.86 1.46 -1.56
N PHE A 41 17.57 1.19 -1.35
CA PHE A 41 17.09 -0.03 -0.71
C PHE A 41 17.38 -1.29 -1.54
N TYR A 42 17.15 -1.23 -2.86
CA TYR A 42 17.48 -2.30 -3.80
C TYR A 42 18.98 -2.66 -3.73
N ARG A 43 19.85 -1.65 -3.79
CA ARG A 43 21.31 -1.85 -3.70
C ARG A 43 21.74 -2.39 -2.34
N PHE A 44 21.14 -1.87 -1.27
CA PHE A 44 21.41 -2.31 0.09
C PHE A 44 21.09 -3.79 0.30
N LEU A 45 19.89 -4.23 -0.10
CA LEU A 45 19.46 -5.62 0.03
C LEU A 45 20.31 -6.58 -0.82
N HIS A 46 20.62 -6.21 -2.06
CA HIS A 46 21.49 -7.01 -2.93
C HIS A 46 22.93 -7.10 -2.40
N SER A 47 23.44 -6.01 -1.79
CA SER A 47 24.76 -6.02 -1.15
C SER A 47 24.78 -6.92 0.09
N ILE A 48 23.73 -6.89 0.92
CA ILE A 48 23.59 -7.80 2.07
C ILE A 48 23.53 -9.26 1.61
N ALA A 49 22.71 -9.58 0.60
CA ALA A 49 22.61 -10.92 0.05
C ALA A 49 23.98 -11.44 -0.45
N GLY A 50 24.73 -10.60 -1.18
CA GLY A 50 26.08 -10.93 -1.63
C GLY A 50 27.07 -11.17 -0.49
N ASN A 51 27.08 -10.30 0.52
CA ASN A 51 27.97 -10.44 1.68
C ASN A 51 27.66 -11.69 2.51
N ILE A 52 26.37 -12.01 2.68
CA ILE A 52 25.95 -13.23 3.40
C ILE A 52 26.32 -14.49 2.59
N THR A 53 26.17 -14.48 1.25
CA THR A 53 26.62 -15.58 0.38
C THR A 53 28.10 -15.88 0.60
N THR A 54 28.93 -14.83 0.60
CA THR A 54 30.37 -14.93 0.84
C THR A 54 30.68 -15.46 2.24
N ALA A 55 29.95 -15.01 3.26
CA ALA A 55 30.12 -15.50 4.63
C ALA A 55 29.78 -17.00 4.78
N PHE A 56 28.70 -17.47 4.14
CA PHE A 56 28.35 -18.90 4.14
C PHE A 56 29.35 -19.75 3.36
N SER A 57 29.84 -19.27 2.21
CA SER A 57 30.81 -20.01 1.40
C SER A 57 32.15 -20.16 2.11
N GLU A 58 32.62 -19.11 2.80
CA GLU A 58 33.82 -19.17 3.64
C GLU A 58 33.62 -20.07 4.87
N ALA A 59 32.45 -20.03 5.51
CA ALA A 59 32.13 -20.94 6.62
C ALA A 59 32.10 -22.41 6.19
N ALA A 60 31.59 -22.70 4.98
CA ALA A 60 31.61 -24.05 4.40
C ALA A 60 33.03 -24.51 4.07
N ARG A 61 33.86 -23.64 3.47
CA ARG A 61 35.28 -23.93 3.17
C ARG A 61 36.11 -24.17 4.42
N TYR A 62 35.86 -23.42 5.49
CA TYR A 62 36.50 -23.65 6.79
C TYR A 62 36.13 -25.01 7.38
N ARG A 63 34.84 -25.38 7.37
CA ARG A 63 34.41 -26.72 7.83
C ARG A 63 34.99 -27.86 6.99
N ALA A 64 35.27 -27.62 5.71
CA ALA A 64 35.94 -28.56 4.83
C ALA A 64 37.49 -28.61 5.04
N GLY A 65 38.04 -27.81 5.97
CA GLY A 65 39.47 -27.79 6.28
C GLY A 65 40.34 -27.07 5.24
N VAL A 66 39.75 -26.28 4.35
CA VAL A 66 40.43 -25.70 3.17
C VAL A 66 40.89 -24.24 3.42
N SER A 67 40.51 -23.59 4.52
CA SER A 67 40.80 -22.17 4.78
C SER A 67 41.60 -21.93 6.07
N PRO A 68 42.77 -21.25 6.02
CA PRO A 68 43.68 -21.12 7.16
C PRO A 68 43.44 -19.91 8.08
N GLY A 69 42.42 -19.08 7.88
CA GLY A 69 42.23 -17.96 8.80
C GLY A 69 41.04 -17.04 8.54
N SER A 70 40.12 -17.03 9.50
CA SER A 70 39.57 -15.83 10.16
C SER A 70 38.40 -16.27 11.06
N LYS A 71 38.18 -15.56 12.17
CA LYS A 71 37.08 -15.85 13.11
C LYS A 71 35.75 -15.65 12.39
N ILE A 72 35.09 -16.76 12.02
CA ILE A 72 33.74 -16.76 11.48
C ILE A 72 32.81 -16.09 12.52
N PRO A 73 31.99 -15.10 12.13
CA PRO A 73 30.96 -14.55 13.01
C PRO A 73 30.07 -15.69 13.51
N GLY A 74 29.90 -15.82 14.83
CA GLY A 74 29.10 -16.89 15.41
C GLY A 74 27.69 -16.94 14.81
N VAL A 75 27.07 -18.12 14.77
CA VAL A 75 25.70 -18.33 14.22
C VAL A 75 24.71 -17.29 14.75
N LYS A 76 24.86 -16.87 16.01
CA LYS A 76 24.08 -15.77 16.62
C LYS A 76 24.18 -14.47 15.82
N THR A 77 25.39 -14.05 15.41
CA THR A 77 25.62 -12.84 14.61
C THR A 77 24.95 -12.94 13.24
N ILE A 78 25.02 -14.11 12.60
CA ILE A 78 24.39 -14.36 11.29
C ILE A 78 22.86 -14.32 11.43
N THR A 79 22.29 -14.99 12.43
CA THR A 79 20.85 -15.00 12.70
C THR A 79 20.32 -13.60 13.01
N THR A 80 21.02 -12.81 13.83
CA THR A 80 20.63 -11.42 14.12
C THR A 80 20.69 -10.54 12.86
N MET A 81 21.72 -10.73 12.03
CA MET A 81 21.88 -9.99 10.77
C MET A 81 20.81 -10.36 9.72
N LEU A 82 20.22 -11.56 9.81
CA LEU A 82 19.12 -12.01 8.94
C LEU A 82 17.74 -11.60 9.44
N LEU A 83 17.53 -11.53 10.75
CA LEU A 83 16.27 -11.12 11.36
C LEU A 83 15.98 -9.62 11.20
N ILE A 84 17.01 -8.77 11.26
CA ILE A 84 16.86 -7.31 11.17
C ILE A 84 16.28 -6.88 9.79
N PRO A 85 16.81 -7.30 8.64
CA PRO A 85 16.24 -6.99 7.33
C PRO A 85 14.84 -7.59 7.12
N LEU A 86 14.59 -8.80 7.64
CA LEU A 86 13.30 -9.47 7.53
C LEU A 86 12.21 -8.72 8.32
N LEU A 87 12.52 -8.25 9.53
CA LEU A 87 11.61 -7.43 10.34
C LEU A 87 11.40 -6.04 9.72
N LEU A 88 12.42 -5.46 9.09
CA LEU A 88 12.31 -4.18 8.37
C LEU A 88 11.54 -4.31 7.03
N SER A 89 11.49 -5.51 6.43
CA SER A 89 10.73 -5.77 5.20
C SER A 89 9.22 -5.84 5.42
N ALA A 90 8.76 -6.19 6.64
CA ALA A 90 7.34 -6.16 6.98
C ALA A 90 6.75 -4.73 6.99
N SER A 91 7.58 -3.71 7.26
CA SER A 91 7.19 -2.29 7.12
C SER A 91 7.21 -1.79 5.68
N ALA A 92 7.67 -2.58 4.71
CA ALA A 92 7.73 -2.21 3.30
C ALA A 92 6.50 -2.67 2.50
N CYS A 93 5.50 -3.32 3.12
CA CYS A 93 4.17 -3.51 2.55
C CYS A 93 3.40 -2.18 2.48
N ARG A 94 3.94 -1.22 1.74
CA ARG A 94 3.15 -0.12 1.21
C ARG A 94 2.39 -0.73 0.04
N GLY A 95 1.11 -1.03 0.24
CA GLY A 95 0.25 -1.54 -0.81
C GLY A 95 0.44 -0.70 -2.06
N HIS A 96 0.84 -1.33 -3.17
CA HIS A 96 0.97 -0.66 -4.46
C HIS A 96 -0.43 -0.17 -4.84
N TYR A 97 -0.74 1.08 -4.51
CA TYR A 97 -1.91 1.75 -5.03
C TYR A 97 -1.66 1.95 -6.52
N ALA A 98 -2.49 1.34 -7.36
CA ALA A 98 -2.41 1.55 -8.80
C ALA A 98 -2.74 3.03 -9.08
N VAL A 99 -1.72 3.80 -9.43
CA VAL A 99 -1.88 5.20 -9.81
C VAL A 99 -2.43 5.23 -11.23
N HIS A 100 -3.60 5.84 -11.44
CA HIS A 100 -4.20 5.90 -12.76
C HIS A 100 -3.36 6.74 -13.74
N PRO A 101 -3.36 6.44 -15.05
CA PRO A 101 -2.71 7.30 -16.03
C PRO A 101 -3.23 8.74 -15.94
N GLY A 102 -2.31 9.73 -15.93
CA GLY A 102 -2.65 11.14 -15.82
C GLY A 102 -2.81 11.70 -14.40
N ALA A 103 -2.63 10.88 -13.35
CA ALA A 103 -2.53 11.36 -11.98
C ALA A 103 -1.19 12.07 -11.73
N LEU A 104 -1.21 13.17 -10.98
CA LEU A 104 -0.02 13.92 -10.59
C LEU A 104 0.77 13.24 -9.46
N ASN A 105 0.07 12.49 -8.60
CA ASN A 105 0.65 11.65 -7.55
C ASN A 105 -0.41 10.67 -7.01
N THR A 106 -0.06 9.86 -6.01
CA THR A 106 -0.97 8.87 -5.41
C THR A 106 -2.21 9.51 -4.77
N ALA A 107 -2.06 10.67 -4.12
CA ALA A 107 -3.18 11.37 -3.51
C ALA A 107 -4.16 11.92 -4.56
N ASP A 108 -3.65 12.46 -5.66
CA ASP A 108 -4.44 12.87 -6.82
C ASP A 108 -5.25 11.69 -7.38
N SER A 109 -4.59 10.53 -7.50
CA SER A 109 -5.23 9.30 -7.99
C SER A 109 -6.38 8.84 -7.08
N ALA A 110 -6.15 8.76 -5.78
CA ALA A 110 -7.17 8.34 -4.82
C ALA A 110 -8.35 9.33 -4.75
N ALA A 111 -8.07 10.63 -4.86
CA ALA A 111 -9.11 11.65 -4.89
C ALA A 111 -9.99 11.51 -6.14
N TYR A 112 -9.37 11.32 -7.31
CA TYR A 112 -10.09 11.08 -8.57
C TYR A 112 -10.98 9.83 -8.51
N ASP A 113 -10.44 8.70 -8.06
CA ASP A 113 -11.21 7.45 -7.95
C ASP A 113 -12.44 7.62 -7.03
N THR A 114 -12.27 8.35 -5.92
CA THR A 114 -13.38 8.65 -4.99
C THR A 114 -14.45 9.53 -5.64
N LEU A 115 -14.04 10.54 -6.42
CA LEU A 115 -14.96 11.41 -7.15
C LEU A 115 -15.75 10.62 -8.20
N ILE A 116 -15.11 9.71 -8.95
CA ILE A 116 -15.78 8.87 -9.94
C ILE A 116 -16.83 7.94 -9.28
N ILE A 117 -16.52 7.36 -8.12
CA ILE A 117 -17.50 6.56 -7.36
C ILE A 117 -18.71 7.41 -6.94
N ALA A 118 -18.47 8.63 -6.47
CA ALA A 118 -19.54 9.54 -6.09
C ALA A 118 -20.40 9.97 -7.28
N GLU A 119 -19.78 10.29 -8.41
CA GLU A 119 -20.46 10.68 -9.64
C GLU A 119 -21.37 9.55 -10.14
N ALA A 120 -20.85 8.31 -10.21
CA ALA A 120 -21.64 7.15 -10.57
C ALA A 120 -22.84 6.95 -9.62
N ALA A 121 -22.64 7.08 -8.30
CA ALA A 121 -23.73 6.97 -7.34
C ALA A 121 -24.79 8.07 -7.50
N ILE A 122 -24.39 9.29 -7.85
CA ILE A 122 -25.30 10.42 -8.13
C ILE A 122 -26.10 10.16 -9.41
N ASP A 123 -25.45 9.69 -10.47
CA ASP A 123 -26.10 9.43 -11.74
C ASP A 123 -27.09 8.27 -11.65
N ASP A 124 -26.73 7.16 -10.99
CA ASP A 124 -27.65 6.07 -10.68
C ASP A 124 -28.87 6.57 -9.89
N ALA A 125 -28.66 7.47 -8.93
CA ALA A 125 -29.73 8.06 -8.14
C ALA A 125 -30.65 8.97 -8.95
N ARG A 126 -30.12 9.72 -9.92
CA ARG A 126 -30.91 10.56 -10.83
C ARG A 126 -31.79 9.69 -11.71
N VAL A 127 -31.25 8.63 -12.29
CA VAL A 127 -32.03 7.65 -13.06
C VAL A 127 -33.14 7.05 -12.18
N ALA A 128 -32.82 6.64 -10.96
CA ALA A 128 -33.80 6.11 -10.02
C ALA A 128 -34.91 7.12 -9.67
N TYR A 129 -34.58 8.40 -9.58
CA TYR A 129 -35.53 9.48 -9.33
C TYR A 129 -36.48 9.71 -10.51
N GLU A 130 -35.96 9.72 -11.74
CA GLU A 130 -36.75 9.91 -12.96
C GLU A 130 -37.82 8.84 -13.14
N VAL A 131 -37.50 7.60 -12.79
CA VAL A 131 -38.44 6.46 -12.87
C VAL A 131 -39.28 6.28 -11.59
N GLY A 132 -39.20 7.21 -10.63
CA GLY A 132 -39.99 7.18 -9.39
C GLY A 132 -39.60 6.06 -8.41
N SER A 133 -38.43 5.45 -8.59
CA SER A 133 -37.94 4.31 -7.79
C SER A 133 -37.06 4.71 -6.60
N LEU A 134 -36.73 6.01 -6.47
CA LEU A 134 -35.86 6.50 -5.39
C LEU A 134 -36.49 6.30 -4.00
N PRO A 135 -35.74 5.77 -3.01
CA PRO A 135 -36.29 5.51 -1.68
C PRO A 135 -36.82 6.76 -0.98
N ILE A 136 -37.87 6.60 -0.17
CA ILE A 136 -38.37 7.67 0.72
C ILE A 136 -37.23 8.15 1.63
N GLY A 137 -36.96 9.46 1.68
CA GLY A 137 -35.86 10.03 2.47
C GLY A 137 -34.47 9.89 1.84
N ALA A 138 -34.31 9.21 0.70
CA ALA A 138 -33.03 9.18 -0.02
C ALA A 138 -32.73 10.50 -0.75
N LYS A 139 -33.73 11.34 -1.03
CA LYS A 139 -33.56 12.65 -1.67
C LYS A 139 -32.66 13.59 -0.86
N GLU A 140 -32.81 13.61 0.47
CA GLU A 140 -31.98 14.44 1.35
C GLU A 140 -30.53 13.94 1.39
N LEU A 141 -30.34 12.62 1.45
CA LEU A 141 -29.02 11.99 1.39
C LEU A 141 -28.36 12.21 0.02
N LEU A 142 -29.12 12.17 -1.07
CA LEU A 142 -28.64 12.49 -2.42
C LEU A 142 -28.18 13.95 -2.51
N ASN A 143 -28.96 14.90 -1.98
CA ASN A 143 -28.57 16.31 -1.95
C ASN A 143 -27.29 16.52 -1.14
N THR A 144 -27.15 15.82 -0.01
CA THR A 144 -25.94 15.84 0.82
C THR A 144 -24.73 15.28 0.06
N LEU A 145 -24.90 14.15 -0.63
CA LEU A 145 -23.88 13.56 -1.49
C LEU A 145 -23.45 14.51 -2.61
N ILE A 146 -24.40 15.13 -3.31
CA ILE A 146 -24.13 16.12 -4.37
C ILE A 146 -23.36 17.32 -3.82
N SER A 147 -23.77 17.86 -2.67
CA SER A 147 -23.08 18.98 -2.02
C SER A 147 -21.64 18.62 -1.66
N SER A 148 -21.44 17.47 -1.02
CA SER A 148 -20.12 16.99 -0.65
C SER A 148 -19.25 16.73 -1.87
N PHE A 149 -19.79 16.09 -2.93
CA PHE A 149 -19.09 15.89 -4.20
C PHE A 149 -18.59 17.21 -4.79
N ASN A 150 -19.44 18.25 -4.83
CA ASN A 150 -19.06 19.54 -5.40
C ASN A 150 -17.92 20.21 -4.60
N VAL A 151 -18.01 20.18 -3.26
CA VAL A 151 -16.95 20.72 -2.38
C VAL A 151 -15.65 19.96 -2.57
N THR A 152 -15.70 18.63 -2.51
CA THR A 152 -14.52 17.77 -2.69
C THR A 152 -13.90 17.96 -4.08
N ARG A 153 -14.71 18.05 -5.14
CA ARG A 153 -14.24 18.29 -6.51
C ARG A 153 -13.51 19.63 -6.63
N GLN A 154 -14.02 20.69 -6.02
CA GLN A 154 -13.34 21.98 -6.00
C GLN A 154 -12.02 21.91 -5.25
N SER A 155 -12.00 21.31 -4.04
CA SER A 155 -10.76 21.16 -3.27
C SER A 155 -9.70 20.31 -4.01
N TRP A 156 -10.14 19.28 -4.75
CA TRP A 156 -9.27 18.45 -5.57
C TRP A 156 -8.66 19.26 -6.73
N LEU A 157 -9.46 20.07 -7.44
CA LEU A 157 -8.95 20.95 -8.50
C LEU A 157 -7.95 21.98 -7.96
N THR A 158 -8.21 22.55 -6.79
CA THR A 158 -7.28 23.49 -6.12
C THR A 158 -5.97 22.79 -5.77
N TYR A 159 -6.02 21.61 -5.15
CA TYR A 159 -4.84 20.81 -4.84
C TYR A 159 -4.02 20.46 -6.09
N ARG A 160 -4.68 20.02 -7.17
CA ARG A 160 -4.01 19.76 -8.45
C ARG A 160 -3.39 21.02 -9.04
N GLY A 161 -4.08 22.15 -8.95
CA GLY A 161 -3.57 23.45 -9.38
C GLY A 161 -2.31 23.86 -8.62
N ALA A 162 -2.26 23.64 -7.30
CA ALA A 162 -1.09 23.91 -6.49
C ALA A 162 0.11 23.06 -6.92
N ILE A 163 -0.09 21.75 -7.16
CA ILE A 163 0.96 20.87 -7.68
C ILE A 163 1.45 21.34 -9.05
N ALA A 164 0.52 21.63 -9.97
CA ALA A 164 0.85 22.04 -11.33
C ALA A 164 1.61 23.38 -11.40
N THR A 165 1.36 24.27 -10.44
CA THR A 165 2.00 25.59 -10.35
C THR A 165 3.19 25.65 -9.38
N ASN A 166 3.58 24.51 -8.80
CA ASN A 166 4.67 24.39 -7.84
C ASN A 166 4.51 25.29 -6.60
N VAL A 167 3.25 25.53 -6.19
CA VAL A 167 2.88 26.17 -4.92
C VAL A 167 2.82 25.08 -3.84
N ALA A 168 3.15 25.42 -2.59
CA ALA A 168 3.11 24.50 -1.45
C ALA A 168 1.73 23.79 -1.35
N PRO A 169 1.64 22.49 -1.67
CA PRO A 169 0.36 21.79 -1.80
C PRO A 169 -0.21 21.32 -0.46
N ASP A 170 0.59 21.35 0.60
CA ASP A 170 0.33 20.80 1.93
C ASP A 170 -0.94 21.37 2.56
N ILE A 171 -1.16 22.69 2.46
CA ILE A 171 -2.37 23.35 2.98
C ILE A 171 -3.63 22.83 2.26
N TYR A 172 -3.55 22.63 0.95
CA TYR A 172 -4.67 22.14 0.14
C TYR A 172 -4.88 20.63 0.28
N PHE A 173 -3.82 19.90 0.63
CA PHE A 173 -3.87 18.45 0.85
C PHE A 173 -4.66 18.11 2.13
N ASP A 174 -4.49 18.88 3.20
CA ASP A 174 -5.24 18.69 4.44
C ASP A 174 -6.74 18.95 4.22
N GLU A 175 -7.08 20.05 3.51
CA GLU A 175 -8.46 20.37 3.15
C GLU A 175 -9.09 19.29 2.24
N LEU A 176 -8.37 18.85 1.21
CA LEU A 176 -8.80 17.76 0.34
C LEU A 176 -9.06 16.47 1.14
N THR A 177 -8.20 16.17 2.12
CA THR A 177 -8.32 14.96 2.93
C THR A 177 -9.59 14.98 3.79
N GLU A 178 -9.93 16.11 4.42
CA GLU A 178 -11.19 16.24 5.17
C GLU A 178 -12.41 16.15 4.24
N ASN A 179 -12.38 16.84 3.11
CA ASN A 179 -13.49 16.79 2.14
C ASN A 179 -13.69 15.37 1.55
N LEU A 180 -12.62 14.58 1.37
CA LEU A 180 -12.72 13.18 0.94
C LEU A 180 -13.34 12.28 2.02
N LYS A 181 -13.03 12.51 3.30
CA LYS A 181 -13.67 11.79 4.41
C LYS A 181 -15.17 12.07 4.45
N ASP A 182 -15.56 13.32 4.28
CA ASP A 182 -16.96 13.74 4.26
C ASP A 182 -17.70 13.14 3.06
N LEU A 183 -17.08 13.16 1.88
CA LEU A 183 -17.64 12.53 0.68
C LEU A 183 -17.83 11.03 0.86
N THR A 184 -16.82 10.35 1.41
CA THR A 184 -16.91 8.91 1.70
C THR A 184 -18.05 8.59 2.67
N ARG A 185 -18.27 9.45 3.68
CA ARG A 185 -19.39 9.31 4.63
C ARG A 185 -20.73 9.50 3.91
N ALA A 186 -20.85 10.49 3.03
CA ALA A 186 -22.06 10.75 2.27
C ALA A 186 -22.39 9.61 1.30
N ILE A 187 -21.39 9.08 0.57
CA ILE A 187 -21.54 7.90 -0.30
C ILE A 187 -22.08 6.72 0.50
N ARG A 188 -21.47 6.44 1.67
CA ARG A 188 -21.87 5.32 2.51
C ARG A 188 -23.33 5.46 2.98
N ALA A 189 -23.68 6.61 3.53
CA ALA A 189 -25.03 6.87 4.03
C ALA A 189 -26.08 6.73 2.92
N PHE A 190 -25.78 7.27 1.73
CA PHE A 190 -26.66 7.13 0.57
C PHE A 190 -26.82 5.68 0.13
N HIS A 191 -25.72 4.94 -0.05
CA HIS A 191 -25.77 3.52 -0.42
C HIS A 191 -26.50 2.65 0.59
N GLU A 192 -26.32 2.90 1.89
CA GLU A 192 -27.05 2.18 2.94
C GLU A 192 -28.55 2.40 2.82
N ARG A 193 -28.99 3.64 2.58
CA ARG A 193 -30.41 3.93 2.35
C ARG A 193 -30.96 3.22 1.12
N MET A 194 -30.23 3.22 0.01
CA MET A 194 -30.61 2.54 -1.23
C MET A 194 -30.76 1.03 -1.01
N ARG A 195 -29.81 0.39 -0.32
CA ARG A 195 -29.85 -1.06 -0.04
C ARG A 195 -31.01 -1.48 0.88
N MET A 196 -31.39 -0.63 1.84
CA MET A 196 -32.51 -0.95 2.74
C MET A 196 -33.84 -1.07 1.99
N GLN A 197 -34.07 -0.27 0.95
CA GLN A 197 -35.28 -0.40 0.12
C GLN A 197 -35.29 -1.71 -0.67
N THR A 198 -34.15 -2.11 -1.24
CA THR A 198 -34.05 -3.39 -1.99
C THR A 198 -34.37 -4.58 -1.09
N ARG A 199 -33.89 -4.57 0.17
CA ARG A 199 -34.17 -5.63 1.15
C ARG A 199 -35.63 -5.65 1.60
N GLN A 200 -36.25 -4.49 1.79
CA GLN A 200 -37.67 -4.40 2.14
C GLN A 200 -38.57 -4.85 0.99
N GLY A 201 -38.24 -4.53 -0.26
CA GLY A 201 -38.98 -5.01 -1.44
C GLY A 201 -38.88 -6.52 -1.67
N ALA A 202 -37.76 -7.15 -1.29
CA ALA A 202 -37.57 -8.60 -1.43
C ALA A 202 -38.25 -9.44 -0.34
N ALA A 203 -38.65 -8.84 0.79
CA ALA A 203 -39.31 -9.55 1.90
C ALA A 203 -40.84 -9.63 1.78
N ILE A 204 -41.42 -8.98 0.77
CA ILE A 204 -42.88 -8.85 0.58
C ILE A 204 -43.35 -9.67 -0.64
N ASN A 205 -42.42 -10.37 -1.33
CA ASN A 205 -42.71 -11.27 -2.45
C ASN A 205 -42.40 -12.72 -2.07
#